data_AF-A0A349YMW0-F1
#
_entry.id   AF-A0A349YMW0-F1
#
_cell.length_a   1.000
_cell.length_b   1.000
_cell.length_c   1.000
_cell.angle_alpha   90.00
_cell.angle_beta   90.00
_cell.angle_gamma   90.00
#
_symmetry.space_group_name_H-M   'P 1'
#
loop_
_entity.id
_entity.type
_entity.pdbx_description
1 polymer ?
#
loop_
_entity_poly.entity_id
_entity_poly.type
_entity_poly.pdbx_seq_one_letter_code
_entity_poly.pdbx_strand_id
1 'polypeptide(L)'
;MARMADEIITKAISYLGASEPNGDDQFIKYYNNLTGSNFNMSTPWCAIFVTVVARQVNAPISLVPTYAGCDAGVSAFKKAGRYAIAKGYGGTYTPQKGDVIFFSDSHTQSDSTHTGYVVSVSGSTIKTIEGNISDKVGYRTIDASNKYIIGYGRVRDYDGSGTTDPQPTQNMISKFQSWLNSNYSSGLTVDGAFGPKTKTAATKAYQKVLGVTADGAFGANSKAAVKTLSLNSTGNAVYLLQGMLYCHGYNPSGLDGIFGSGCRDAVIKFQANNGLDADGYAGPNTMYTLYNK
;
A
#
# COMPACT_ATOMS: atom_id res chain seq x y z
N MET A 1 -13.08 -8.87 10.05
CA MET A 1 -12.23 -9.61 9.10
C MET A 1 -10.78 -9.34 9.49
N ALA A 2 -9.91 -10.36 9.47
CA ALA A 2 -8.49 -10.13 9.71
C ALA A 2 -7.88 -9.33 8.54
N ARG A 3 -6.78 -8.61 8.75
CA ARG A 3 -6.04 -8.02 7.62
C ARG A 3 -5.20 -9.12 6.97
N MET A 4 -5.00 -9.05 5.66
CA MET A 4 -4.20 -10.03 4.91
C MET A 4 -2.78 -10.23 5.50
N ALA A 5 -2.16 -9.16 6.02
CA ALA A 5 -0.90 -9.21 6.75
C ALA A 5 -0.94 -10.08 8.02
N ASP A 6 -2.08 -10.14 8.73
CA ASP A 6 -2.25 -10.98 9.91
C ASP A 6 -2.46 -12.45 9.52
N GLU A 7 -3.09 -12.74 8.38
CA GLU A 7 -3.24 -14.08 7.82
C GLU A 7 -1.90 -14.63 7.31
N ILE A 8 -1.14 -13.83 6.56
CA ILE A 8 0.24 -14.13 6.12
C ILE A 8 1.11 -14.53 7.32
N ILE A 9 1.13 -13.73 8.39
CA ILE A 9 1.97 -14.01 9.56
C ILE A 9 1.46 -15.23 10.33
N THR A 10 0.15 -15.45 10.43
CA THR A 10 -0.41 -16.67 11.02
C THR A 10 0.03 -17.91 10.24
N LYS A 11 0.01 -17.85 8.91
CA LYS A 11 0.48 -18.93 8.03
C LYS A 11 1.99 -19.15 8.15
N ALA A 12 2.81 -18.10 8.12
CA ALA A 12 4.25 -18.21 8.34
C ALA A 12 4.58 -18.88 9.67
N ILE A 13 3.91 -18.49 10.77
CA ILE A 13 4.11 -19.05 12.11
C ILE A 13 3.69 -20.52 12.17
N SER A 14 2.68 -20.94 11.40
CA SER A 14 2.28 -22.36 11.35
C SER A 14 3.36 -23.29 10.76
N TYR A 15 4.42 -22.73 10.15
CA TYR A 15 5.58 -23.46 9.64
C TYR A 15 6.82 -23.37 10.54
N LEU A 16 6.75 -22.76 11.72
CA LEU A 16 7.92 -22.61 12.60
C LEU A 16 8.56 -23.98 12.91
N GLY A 17 9.85 -24.14 12.58
CA GLY A 17 10.59 -25.38 12.72
C GLY A 17 10.54 -26.34 11.53
N ALA A 18 9.68 -26.10 10.52
CA ALA A 18 9.70 -26.86 9.26
C ALA A 18 11.03 -26.66 8.53
N SER A 19 11.50 -27.68 7.81
CA SER A 19 12.86 -27.73 7.26
C SER A 19 12.90 -28.55 5.98
N GLU A 20 13.54 -28.04 4.92
CA GLU A 20 13.62 -28.71 3.61
C GLU A 20 14.82 -29.70 3.40
N PRO A 21 15.65 -30.13 4.38
CA PRO A 21 16.90 -30.82 4.03
C PRO A 21 16.73 -32.27 3.51
N ASN A 22 15.57 -32.93 3.70
CA ASN A 22 15.40 -34.37 3.40
C ASN A 22 13.95 -34.92 3.23
N GLY A 23 12.91 -34.15 2.84
CA GLY A 23 11.74 -34.80 2.22
C GLY A 23 10.30 -34.30 2.36
N ASP A 24 9.97 -33.19 3.03
CA ASP A 24 8.67 -32.54 2.76
C ASP A 24 8.73 -31.73 1.44
N ASP A 25 9.85 -31.04 1.19
CA ASP A 25 10.11 -30.16 0.03
C ASP A 25 8.95 -29.20 -0.25
N GLN A 26 8.22 -28.82 0.80
CA GLN A 26 6.83 -28.41 0.66
C GLN A 26 6.71 -27.02 0.05
N PHE A 27 7.71 -26.16 0.26
CA PHE A 27 7.74 -24.83 -0.35
C PHE A 27 8.21 -24.93 -1.80
N ILE A 28 9.24 -25.73 -2.09
CA ILE A 28 9.78 -25.89 -3.45
C ILE A 28 8.77 -26.60 -4.37
N LYS A 29 8.16 -27.72 -3.93
CA LYS A 29 7.10 -28.42 -4.66
C LYS A 29 5.88 -27.52 -4.90
N TYR A 30 5.42 -26.78 -3.89
CA TYR A 30 4.30 -25.85 -4.05
C TYR A 30 4.63 -24.76 -5.07
N TYR A 31 5.82 -24.16 -5.01
CA TYR A 31 6.23 -23.10 -5.92
C TYR A 31 6.37 -23.59 -7.37
N ASN A 32 6.99 -24.75 -7.58
CA ASN A 32 7.09 -25.37 -8.90
C ASN A 32 5.69 -25.64 -9.49
N ASN A 33 4.78 -26.23 -8.71
CA ASN A 33 3.38 -26.47 -9.13
C ASN A 33 2.61 -25.17 -9.42
N LEU A 34 2.84 -24.11 -8.64
CA LEU A 34 2.20 -22.81 -8.79
C LEU A 34 2.66 -22.06 -10.05
N THR A 35 3.92 -22.21 -10.46
CA THR A 35 4.57 -21.34 -11.46
C THR A 35 5.01 -22.06 -12.74
N GLY A 36 5.01 -23.39 -12.76
CA GLY A 36 5.65 -24.17 -13.81
C GLY A 36 7.19 -24.14 -13.75
N SER A 37 7.78 -23.66 -12.66
CA SER A 37 9.23 -23.69 -12.43
C SER A 37 9.71 -25.12 -12.13
N ASN A 38 11.02 -25.34 -12.26
CA ASN A 38 11.66 -26.63 -11.98
C ASN A 38 12.88 -26.47 -11.06
N PHE A 39 12.68 -25.82 -9.91
CA PHE A 39 13.71 -25.72 -8.87
C PHE A 39 13.97 -27.09 -8.23
N ASN A 40 15.24 -27.40 -7.95
CA ASN A 40 15.66 -28.60 -7.26
C ASN A 40 15.59 -28.42 -5.73
N MET A 41 15.69 -29.52 -4.98
CA MET A 41 15.50 -29.48 -3.51
C MET A 41 16.69 -28.92 -2.74
N SER A 42 17.83 -28.68 -3.39
CA SER A 42 18.96 -27.94 -2.82
C SER A 42 18.89 -26.42 -3.11
N THR A 43 17.81 -25.93 -3.72
CA THR A 43 17.62 -24.50 -4.01
C THR A 43 17.39 -23.71 -2.71
N PRO A 44 18.14 -22.64 -2.43
CA PRO A 44 17.89 -21.76 -1.28
C PRO A 44 16.47 -21.18 -1.30
N TRP A 45 15.67 -21.52 -0.30
CA TRP A 45 14.21 -21.39 -0.37
C TRP A 45 13.61 -20.24 0.46
N CYS A 46 14.42 -19.31 0.98
CA CYS A 46 13.92 -18.18 1.80
C CYS A 46 12.91 -17.28 1.06
N ALA A 47 13.19 -16.93 -0.21
CA ALA A 47 12.27 -16.18 -1.07
C ALA A 47 11.09 -17.02 -1.56
N ILE A 48 11.31 -18.32 -1.81
CA ILE A 48 10.24 -19.27 -2.13
C ILE A 48 9.24 -19.36 -0.97
N PHE A 49 9.69 -19.49 0.28
CA PHE A 49 8.86 -19.47 1.49
C PHE A 49 7.96 -18.23 1.57
N VAL A 50 8.51 -17.04 1.33
CA VAL A 50 7.73 -15.79 1.28
C VAL A 50 6.63 -15.87 0.23
N THR A 51 6.94 -16.32 -0.99
CA THR A 51 5.90 -16.51 -2.01
C THR A 51 4.86 -17.54 -1.58
N VAL A 52 5.26 -18.74 -1.15
CA VAL A 52 4.34 -19.84 -0.84
C VAL A 52 3.37 -19.47 0.28
N VAL A 53 3.86 -18.87 1.37
CA VAL A 53 3.03 -18.38 2.48
C VAL A 53 1.97 -17.41 1.99
N ALA A 54 2.34 -16.41 1.17
CA ALA A 54 1.39 -15.45 0.61
C ALA A 54 0.34 -16.11 -0.30
N ARG A 55 0.75 -17.08 -1.12
CA ARG A 55 -0.14 -17.77 -2.07
C ARG A 55 -1.14 -18.67 -1.34
N GLN A 56 -0.73 -19.35 -0.27
CA GLN A 56 -1.57 -20.22 0.55
C GLN A 56 -2.66 -19.49 1.35
N VAL A 57 -2.54 -18.17 1.57
CA VAL A 57 -3.59 -17.32 2.15
C VAL A 57 -4.31 -16.46 1.10
N ASN A 58 -4.10 -16.73 -0.19
CA ASN A 58 -4.69 -15.98 -1.30
C ASN A 58 -4.37 -14.47 -1.31
N ALA A 59 -3.27 -14.03 -0.67
CA ALA A 59 -2.80 -12.65 -0.73
C ALA A 59 -2.54 -12.27 -2.20
N PRO A 60 -3.11 -11.20 -2.79
CA PRO A 60 -2.99 -10.98 -4.22
C PRO A 60 -1.54 -10.69 -4.66
N ILE A 61 -1.20 -10.95 -5.93
CA ILE A 61 0.17 -10.70 -6.45
C ILE A 61 0.55 -9.21 -6.47
N SER A 62 -0.43 -8.32 -6.41
CA SER A 62 -0.27 -6.87 -6.20
C SER A 62 0.08 -6.49 -4.75
N LEU A 63 0.00 -7.44 -3.81
CA LEU A 63 0.40 -7.29 -2.42
C LEU A 63 1.78 -7.91 -2.18
N VAL A 64 1.89 -9.22 -2.42
CA VAL A 64 3.18 -9.95 -2.40
C VAL A 64 3.38 -10.56 -3.78
N PRO A 65 4.29 -10.02 -4.60
CA PRO A 65 4.61 -10.60 -5.90
C PRO A 65 5.10 -12.05 -5.80
N THR A 66 4.96 -12.81 -6.88
CA THR A 66 5.51 -14.18 -6.99
C THR A 66 6.98 -14.10 -7.41
N TYR A 67 7.91 -14.61 -6.58
CA TYR A 67 9.34 -14.65 -6.87
C TYR A 67 10.08 -15.76 -6.09
N ALA A 68 11.18 -16.26 -6.65
CA ALA A 68 12.02 -17.31 -6.03
C ALA A 68 13.41 -16.82 -5.56
N GLY A 69 13.87 -15.65 -6.02
CA GLY A 69 15.16 -15.07 -5.64
C GLY A 69 15.00 -13.75 -4.90
N CYS A 70 15.89 -13.45 -3.95
CA CYS A 70 15.81 -12.27 -3.09
C CYS A 70 15.88 -10.95 -3.89
N ASP A 71 16.82 -10.79 -4.82
CA ASP A 71 16.89 -9.63 -5.73
C ASP A 71 15.67 -9.50 -6.64
N ALA A 72 15.11 -10.62 -7.09
CA ALA A 72 13.87 -10.62 -7.86
C ALA A 72 12.69 -10.14 -7.00
N GLY A 73 12.66 -10.49 -5.71
CA GLY A 73 11.73 -9.96 -4.72
C GLY A 73 11.86 -8.45 -4.53
N VAL A 74 13.07 -7.97 -4.24
CA VAL A 74 13.37 -6.52 -4.15
C VAL A 74 12.91 -5.79 -5.41
N SER A 75 13.26 -6.32 -6.58
CA SER A 75 12.90 -5.74 -7.88
C SER A 75 11.39 -5.74 -8.13
N ALA A 76 10.69 -6.81 -7.74
CA ALA A 76 9.25 -6.91 -7.87
C ALA A 76 8.51 -5.95 -6.93
N PHE A 77 8.93 -5.81 -5.67
CA PHE A 77 8.38 -4.82 -4.75
C PHE A 77 8.70 -3.37 -5.17
N LYS A 78 9.88 -3.12 -5.77
CA LYS A 78 10.21 -1.82 -6.40
C LYS A 78 9.28 -1.53 -7.58
N LYS A 79 9.10 -2.49 -8.50
CA LYS A 79 8.17 -2.39 -9.65
C LYS A 79 6.71 -2.20 -9.22
N ALA A 80 6.30 -2.80 -8.10
CA ALA A 80 4.96 -2.63 -7.52
C ALA A 80 4.78 -1.29 -6.77
N GLY A 81 5.83 -0.47 -6.62
CA GLY A 81 5.83 0.78 -5.84
C GLY A 81 5.74 0.58 -4.32
N ARG A 82 5.98 -0.64 -3.83
CA ARG A 82 5.78 -1.06 -2.43
C ARG A 82 7.07 -1.23 -1.64
N TYR A 83 8.24 -1.20 -2.30
CA TYR A 83 9.52 -1.22 -1.61
C TYR A 83 9.71 0.06 -0.77
N ALA A 84 10.27 -0.08 0.43
CA ALA A 84 10.75 1.01 1.26
C ALA A 84 12.22 0.74 1.64
N ILE A 85 13.06 1.76 1.50
CA ILE A 85 14.48 1.70 1.89
C ILE A 85 14.57 1.62 3.42
N ALA A 86 15.54 0.87 3.95
CA ALA A 86 15.76 0.75 5.39
C ALA A 86 16.51 1.96 5.99
N LYS A 87 16.41 2.13 7.31
CA LYS A 87 17.01 3.28 8.04
C LYS A 87 18.52 3.36 7.90
N GLY A 88 19.22 2.22 7.89
CA GLY A 88 20.67 2.15 7.63
C GLY A 88 21.11 2.67 6.26
N TYR A 89 20.16 2.84 5.33
CA TYR A 89 20.37 3.35 3.96
C TYR A 89 19.64 4.67 3.70
N GLY A 90 19.30 5.43 4.75
CA GLY A 90 18.64 6.73 4.65
C GLY A 90 17.12 6.69 4.47
N GLY A 91 16.50 5.51 4.55
CA GLY A 91 15.05 5.38 4.54
C GLY A 91 14.38 5.84 5.84
N THR A 92 13.19 6.42 5.75
CA THR A 92 12.42 6.92 6.91
C THR A 92 11.35 5.94 7.40
N TYR A 93 11.07 4.89 6.64
CA TYR A 93 10.01 3.94 6.94
C TYR A 93 10.28 3.15 8.23
N THR A 94 9.23 2.90 9.00
CA THR A 94 9.26 1.97 10.14
C THR A 94 8.43 0.76 9.76
N PRO A 95 9.02 -0.46 9.71
CA PRO A 95 8.34 -1.66 9.24
C PRO A 95 7.17 -2.06 10.14
N GLN A 96 6.27 -2.84 9.55
CA GLN A 96 5.05 -3.29 10.20
C GLN A 96 4.87 -4.81 10.08
N LYS A 97 4.08 -5.39 11.00
CA LYS A 97 3.75 -6.82 10.99
C LYS A 97 3.13 -7.24 9.65
N GLY A 98 3.78 -8.16 8.95
CA GLY A 98 3.40 -8.69 7.64
C GLY A 98 4.27 -8.20 6.49
N ASP A 99 5.05 -7.13 6.67
CA ASP A 99 5.98 -6.67 5.65
C ASP A 99 7.05 -7.72 5.37
N VAL A 100 7.46 -7.84 4.12
CA VAL A 100 8.63 -8.62 3.72
C VAL A 100 9.87 -7.81 4.05
N ILE A 101 10.84 -8.40 4.74
CA ILE A 101 12.16 -7.81 5.01
C ILE A 101 13.19 -8.39 4.02
N PHE A 102 14.13 -7.56 3.56
CA PHE A 102 15.22 -7.96 2.68
C PHE A 102 16.58 -7.63 3.31
N PHE A 103 17.51 -8.57 3.19
CA PHE A 103 18.87 -8.47 3.73
C PHE A 103 19.93 -8.56 2.64
N SER A 104 21.13 -8.03 2.93
CA SER A 104 22.34 -8.12 2.12
C SER A 104 23.54 -8.42 3.02
N ASP A 105 24.27 -9.51 2.74
CA ASP A 105 25.50 -9.83 3.48
C ASP A 105 26.68 -8.91 3.09
N SER A 106 26.67 -8.41 1.84
CA SER A 106 27.63 -7.41 1.36
C SER A 106 27.31 -5.98 1.83
N HIS A 107 26.18 -5.76 2.50
CA HIS A 107 25.68 -4.44 2.91
C HIS A 107 25.46 -3.48 1.72
N THR A 108 24.84 -3.96 0.63
CA THR A 108 24.50 -3.12 -0.53
C THR A 108 23.03 -3.29 -0.95
N GLN A 109 22.40 -2.22 -1.44
CA GLN A 109 21.00 -2.27 -1.92
C GLN A 109 20.81 -2.98 -3.29
N SER A 110 21.87 -3.62 -3.80
CA SER A 110 21.96 -4.27 -5.11
C SER A 110 22.30 -5.76 -5.03
N ASP A 111 22.45 -6.32 -3.82
CA ASP A 111 22.78 -7.72 -3.55
C ASP A 111 21.93 -8.19 -2.37
N SER A 112 20.70 -8.60 -2.64
CA SER A 112 19.84 -9.16 -1.61
C SER A 112 20.09 -10.66 -1.49
N THR A 113 20.61 -11.09 -0.34
CA THR A 113 20.99 -12.48 -0.09
C THR A 113 19.93 -13.27 0.68
N HIS A 114 19.09 -12.59 1.49
CA HIS A 114 18.08 -13.26 2.32
C HIS A 114 16.78 -12.43 2.45
N THR A 115 15.68 -13.10 2.78
CA THR A 115 14.36 -12.46 2.98
C THR A 115 13.46 -13.27 3.91
N GLY A 116 12.50 -12.59 4.53
CA GLY A 116 11.47 -13.19 5.39
C GLY A 116 10.37 -12.18 5.71
N TYR A 117 9.58 -12.45 6.74
CA TYR A 117 8.47 -11.59 7.16
C TYR A 117 8.70 -10.93 8.52
N VAL A 118 8.28 -9.68 8.67
CA VAL A 118 8.24 -8.97 9.96
C VAL A 118 7.05 -9.47 10.79
N VAL A 119 7.32 -10.03 11.97
CA VAL A 119 6.30 -10.53 12.91
C VAL A 119 5.85 -9.44 13.88
N SER A 120 6.79 -8.65 14.38
CA SER A 120 6.52 -7.52 15.28
C SER A 120 7.68 -6.52 15.29
N VAL A 121 7.39 -5.29 15.67
CA VAL A 121 8.38 -4.23 15.91
C VAL A 121 8.10 -3.62 17.28
N SER A 122 9.15 -3.50 18.09
CA SER A 122 9.09 -2.94 19.45
C SER A 122 10.30 -2.04 19.67
N GLY A 123 10.09 -0.73 19.74
CA GLY A 123 11.19 0.24 19.67
C GLY A 123 11.94 0.13 18.35
N SER A 124 13.26 -0.03 18.39
CA SER A 124 14.08 -0.36 17.22
C SER A 124 14.12 -1.86 16.90
N THR A 125 13.67 -2.73 17.79
CA THR A 125 13.79 -4.19 17.64
C THR A 125 12.72 -4.75 16.72
N ILE A 126 13.16 -5.38 15.62
CA ILE A 126 12.33 -6.12 14.67
C ILE A 126 12.46 -7.61 15.01
N LYS A 127 11.33 -8.30 15.19
CA LYS A 127 11.26 -9.77 15.17
C LYS A 127 10.75 -10.21 13.81
N THR A 128 11.44 -11.14 13.17
CA THR A 128 11.10 -11.68 11.85
C THR A 128 10.87 -13.19 11.92
N ILE A 129 10.16 -13.74 10.93
CA ILE A 129 10.06 -15.18 10.66
C ILE A 129 10.47 -15.42 9.21
N GLU A 130 11.43 -16.32 9.00
CA GLU A 130 12.16 -16.42 7.73
C GLU A 130 12.38 -17.91 7.44
N GLY A 131 12.27 -18.29 6.16
CA GLY A 131 12.61 -19.63 5.69
C GLY A 131 14.12 -19.75 5.45
N ASN A 132 14.64 -20.97 5.47
CA ASN A 132 16.05 -21.28 5.24
C ASN A 132 17.05 -20.57 6.20
N ILE A 133 16.68 -20.32 7.46
CA ILE A 133 17.66 -19.96 8.50
C ILE A 133 18.24 -21.28 9.05
N SER A 134 19.44 -21.66 8.63
CA SER A 134 20.01 -22.97 8.96
C SER A 134 19.06 -24.12 8.59
N ASP A 135 18.64 -24.12 7.32
CA ASP A 135 17.75 -25.11 6.68
C ASP A 135 16.36 -25.27 7.30
N LYS A 136 15.90 -24.31 8.13
CA LYS A 136 14.56 -24.31 8.74
C LYS A 136 13.86 -22.95 8.70
N VAL A 137 12.55 -22.96 8.94
CA VAL A 137 11.76 -21.77 9.28
C VAL A 137 12.07 -21.40 10.73
N GLY A 138 12.59 -20.19 10.94
CA GLY A 138 13.01 -19.72 12.26
C GLY A 138 12.63 -18.27 12.53
N TYR A 139 12.70 -17.88 13.81
CA TYR A 139 12.67 -16.46 14.18
C TYR A 139 14.08 -15.88 14.18
N ARG A 140 14.22 -14.64 13.70
CA ARG A 140 15.38 -13.77 13.95
C ARG A 140 14.91 -12.52 14.70
N THR A 141 15.81 -11.91 15.47
CA THR A 141 15.62 -10.60 16.08
C THR A 141 16.77 -9.70 15.63
N ILE A 142 16.46 -8.49 15.17
CA ILE A 142 17.45 -7.56 14.60
C ILE A 142 17.04 -6.11 14.86
N ASP A 143 18.02 -5.21 15.04
CA ASP A 143 17.75 -3.77 15.16
C ASP A 143 17.42 -3.14 13.79
N ALA A 144 16.43 -2.26 13.74
CA ALA A 144 15.93 -1.61 12.52
C ALA A 144 16.95 -0.68 11.83
N SER A 145 18.04 -0.30 12.50
CA SER A 145 19.15 0.47 11.92
C SER A 145 20.29 -0.43 11.41
N ASN A 146 20.20 -1.75 11.59
CA ASN A 146 21.26 -2.67 11.23
C ASN A 146 21.50 -2.68 9.70
N LYS A 147 22.77 -2.46 9.31
CA LYS A 147 23.24 -2.41 7.91
C LYS A 147 22.96 -3.66 7.07
N TYR A 148 22.72 -4.83 7.68
CA TYR A 148 22.29 -6.01 6.93
C TYR A 148 20.90 -5.82 6.31
N ILE A 149 20.03 -4.96 6.87
CA ILE A 149 18.67 -4.72 6.37
C ILE A 149 18.71 -3.66 5.26
N ILE A 150 18.40 -4.04 4.03
CA ILE A 150 18.42 -3.12 2.87
C ILE A 150 17.06 -2.48 2.57
N GLY A 151 15.97 -3.07 3.05
CA GLY A 151 14.63 -2.51 2.91
C GLY A 151 13.51 -3.52 3.13
N TYR A 152 12.31 -3.07 2.80
CA TYR A 152 11.06 -3.75 3.12
C TYR A 152 10.10 -3.74 1.94
N GLY A 153 9.55 -4.90 1.57
CA GLY A 153 8.36 -5.00 0.73
C GLY A 153 7.12 -4.84 1.60
N ARG A 154 6.43 -3.69 1.49
CA ARG A 154 5.35 -3.34 2.41
C ARG A 154 4.06 -4.09 2.12
N VAL A 155 3.37 -4.53 3.17
CA VAL A 155 2.20 -5.43 3.10
C VAL A 155 1.08 -4.98 4.04
N ARG A 156 1.38 -4.56 5.28
CA ARG A 156 0.33 -4.25 6.28
C ARG A 156 -0.53 -3.03 5.94
N ASP A 157 0.05 -2.14 5.17
CA ASP A 157 -0.57 -0.90 4.71
C ASP A 157 -1.60 -1.09 3.59
N TYR A 158 -1.69 -2.29 2.99
CA TYR A 158 -2.58 -2.55 1.85
C TYR A 158 -4.09 -2.38 2.12
N ASP A 159 -4.71 -1.47 1.37
CA ASP A 159 -6.16 -1.24 1.34
C ASP A 159 -6.95 -2.13 0.33
N GLY A 160 -6.25 -2.99 -0.41
CA GLY A 160 -6.83 -3.80 -1.48
C GLY A 160 -7.05 -3.06 -2.81
N SER A 161 -6.35 -1.97 -3.15
CA SER A 161 -6.53 -1.24 -4.42
C SER A 161 -5.88 -1.90 -5.63
N GLY A 162 -4.81 -2.67 -5.43
CA GLY A 162 -3.93 -3.12 -6.51
C GLY A 162 -3.02 -2.01 -7.05
N THR A 163 -1.75 -2.34 -7.29
CA THR A 163 -0.67 -1.47 -7.80
C THR A 163 -0.44 -0.16 -7.02
N THR A 164 0.70 -0.11 -6.31
CA THR A 164 1.21 1.01 -5.52
C THR A 164 0.37 1.39 -4.29
N ASP A 165 0.90 1.11 -3.10
CA ASP A 165 0.32 1.52 -1.80
C ASP A 165 1.32 1.30 -0.66
N PRO A 166 1.61 2.31 0.18
CA PRO A 166 1.98 3.67 -0.16
C PRO A 166 3.26 3.67 -1.05
N GLN A 167 3.81 4.75 -1.59
CA GLN A 167 3.57 6.17 -1.38
C GLN A 167 2.95 6.85 -2.62
N PRO A 168 1.79 6.40 -3.14
CA PRO A 168 0.98 7.26 -3.98
C PRO A 168 0.34 8.33 -3.10
N THR A 169 -0.39 7.97 -2.03
CA THR A 169 -1.24 8.91 -1.26
C THR A 169 -0.48 10.17 -0.81
N GLN A 170 0.66 10.08 -0.13
CA GLN A 170 1.41 11.27 0.29
C GLN A 170 1.91 12.12 -0.90
N ASN A 171 2.44 11.48 -1.96
CA ASN A 171 2.86 12.19 -3.18
C ASN A 171 1.67 12.77 -3.96
N MET A 172 0.50 12.13 -3.93
CA MET A 172 -0.73 12.60 -4.55
C MET A 172 -1.37 13.72 -3.74
N ILE A 173 -1.24 13.73 -2.41
CA ILE A 173 -1.61 14.88 -1.57
C ILE A 173 -0.68 16.06 -1.91
N SER A 174 0.64 15.86 -2.03
CA SER A 174 1.55 16.92 -2.48
C SER A 174 1.23 17.44 -3.89
N LYS A 175 0.89 16.56 -4.84
CA LYS A 175 0.41 16.95 -6.17
C LYS A 175 -0.93 17.69 -6.10
N PHE A 176 -1.86 17.26 -5.24
CA PHE A 176 -3.16 17.91 -5.06
C PHE A 176 -3.01 19.29 -4.42
N GLN A 177 -2.17 19.44 -3.39
CA GLN A 177 -1.79 20.73 -2.79
C GLN A 177 -1.16 21.65 -3.85
N SER A 178 -0.25 21.13 -4.68
CA SER A 178 0.36 21.88 -5.79
C SER A 178 -0.68 22.33 -6.81
N TRP A 179 -1.60 21.44 -7.20
CA TRP A 179 -2.68 21.73 -8.14
C TRP A 179 -3.67 22.75 -7.57
N LEU A 180 -4.02 22.67 -6.28
CA LEU A 180 -4.84 23.67 -5.59
C LEU A 180 -4.17 25.05 -5.57
N ASN A 181 -2.85 25.09 -5.35
CA ASN A 181 -2.08 26.33 -5.46
C ASN A 181 -2.12 26.91 -6.89
N SER A 182 -1.82 26.11 -7.92
CA SER A 182 -1.78 26.57 -9.30
C SER A 182 -3.14 27.00 -9.87
N ASN A 183 -4.23 26.30 -9.50
CA ASN A 183 -5.55 26.52 -10.11
C ASN A 183 -6.48 27.43 -9.28
N TYR A 184 -6.22 27.59 -7.97
CA TYR A 184 -7.11 28.34 -7.07
C TYR A 184 -6.39 29.32 -6.14
N SER A 185 -5.07 29.50 -6.31
CA SER A 185 -4.21 30.40 -5.50
C SER A 185 -4.29 30.12 -3.99
N SER A 186 -4.33 28.84 -3.61
CA SER A 186 -4.65 28.42 -2.25
C SER A 186 -3.61 28.69 -1.16
N GLY A 187 -2.37 29.06 -1.51
CA GLY A 187 -1.33 29.43 -0.54
C GLY A 187 -0.91 28.28 0.41
N LEU A 188 -1.08 27.04 0.00
CA LEU A 188 -0.73 25.85 0.79
C LEU A 188 0.78 25.61 0.80
N THR A 189 1.31 25.20 1.95
CA THR A 189 2.56 24.44 2.01
C THR A 189 2.34 23.10 1.31
N VAL A 190 3.30 22.68 0.48
CA VAL A 190 3.28 21.37 -0.19
C VAL A 190 4.06 20.37 0.67
N ASP A 191 3.38 19.80 1.67
CA ASP A 191 3.95 18.92 2.69
C ASP A 191 3.43 17.46 2.61
N GLY A 192 2.45 17.20 1.75
CA GLY A 192 1.82 15.89 1.61
C GLY A 192 0.88 15.51 2.76
N ALA A 193 0.56 16.44 3.66
CA ALA A 193 -0.32 16.23 4.80
C ALA A 193 -1.75 16.76 4.53
N PHE A 194 -2.77 15.96 4.87
CA PHE A 194 -4.16 16.41 4.84
C PHE A 194 -4.51 17.17 6.12
N GLY A 195 -4.03 18.41 6.23
CA GLY A 195 -4.34 19.30 7.35
C GLY A 195 -5.58 20.19 7.12
N PRO A 196 -6.04 20.93 8.16
CA PRO A 196 -7.20 21.83 8.06
C PRO A 196 -7.09 22.88 6.94
N LYS A 197 -5.87 23.33 6.61
CA LYS A 197 -5.62 24.24 5.48
C LYS A 197 -5.94 23.58 4.14
N THR A 198 -5.46 22.35 3.92
CA THR A 198 -5.71 21.57 2.68
C THR A 198 -7.20 21.24 2.54
N LYS A 199 -7.87 20.82 3.61
CA LYS A 199 -9.33 20.62 3.63
C LYS A 199 -10.08 21.91 3.24
N THR A 200 -9.79 23.03 3.90
CA THR A 200 -10.40 24.33 3.59
C THR A 200 -10.16 24.77 2.14
N ALA A 201 -8.94 24.58 1.62
CA ALA A 201 -8.59 24.93 0.24
C ALA A 201 -9.35 24.07 -0.79
N ALA A 202 -9.41 22.74 -0.57
CA ALA A 202 -10.18 21.83 -1.40
C ALA A 202 -11.68 22.19 -1.37
N THR A 203 -12.25 22.50 -0.20
CA THR A 203 -13.64 22.94 -0.06
C THR A 203 -13.92 24.19 -0.88
N LYS A 204 -13.08 25.24 -0.75
CA LYS A 204 -13.23 26.49 -1.51
C LYS A 204 -13.05 26.30 -3.01
N ALA A 205 -12.12 25.43 -3.42
CA ALA A 205 -11.95 25.07 -4.83
C ALA A 205 -13.19 24.38 -5.39
N TYR A 206 -13.79 23.43 -4.65
CA TYR A 206 -15.01 22.76 -5.10
C TYR A 206 -16.22 23.69 -5.10
N GLN A 207 -16.37 24.56 -4.10
CA GLN A 207 -17.41 25.60 -4.09
C GLN A 207 -17.34 26.52 -5.33
N LYS A 208 -16.13 26.92 -5.75
CA LYS A 208 -15.91 27.66 -7.02
C LYS A 208 -16.36 26.86 -8.24
N VAL A 209 -16.05 25.55 -8.31
CA VAL A 209 -16.49 24.65 -9.39
C VAL A 209 -18.01 24.46 -9.41
N LEU A 210 -18.65 24.47 -8.25
CA LEU A 210 -20.11 24.39 -8.11
C LEU A 210 -20.84 25.73 -8.40
N GLY A 211 -20.11 26.83 -8.54
CA GLY A 211 -20.71 28.17 -8.74
C GLY A 211 -21.37 28.75 -7.48
N VAL A 212 -20.97 28.29 -6.29
CA VAL A 212 -21.49 28.80 -5.00
C VAL A 212 -20.44 29.61 -4.26
N THR A 213 -20.86 30.36 -3.22
CA THR A 213 -19.95 31.11 -2.35
C THR A 213 -18.84 30.23 -1.79
N ALA A 214 -17.59 30.64 -1.97
CA ALA A 214 -16.40 29.92 -1.52
C ALA A 214 -16.03 30.24 -0.07
N ASP A 215 -16.97 30.03 0.85
CA ASP A 215 -16.81 30.31 2.29
C ASP A 215 -15.86 29.31 3.00
N GLY A 216 -15.70 28.09 2.47
CA GLY A 216 -14.88 27.02 3.04
C GLY A 216 -15.63 26.05 3.95
N ALA A 217 -16.95 26.18 4.08
CA ALA A 217 -17.81 25.27 4.83
C ALA A 217 -18.74 24.50 3.88
N PHE A 218 -18.61 23.16 3.80
CA PHE A 218 -19.40 22.34 2.88
C PHE A 218 -20.83 22.07 3.43
N GLY A 219 -21.62 23.15 3.52
CA GLY A 219 -22.98 23.16 4.06
C GLY A 219 -24.07 22.85 3.03
N ALA A 220 -25.32 23.17 3.39
CA ALA A 220 -26.51 22.84 2.59
C ALA A 220 -26.45 23.39 1.15
N ASN A 221 -26.02 24.64 0.97
CA ASN A 221 -25.91 25.27 -0.36
C ASN A 221 -24.88 24.54 -1.25
N SER A 222 -23.72 24.16 -0.70
CA SER A 222 -22.73 23.39 -1.44
C SER A 222 -23.25 21.99 -1.76
N LYS A 223 -23.91 21.32 -0.80
CA LYS A 223 -24.52 19.99 -1.02
C LYS A 223 -25.59 20.02 -2.12
N ALA A 224 -26.47 21.01 -2.13
CA ALA A 224 -27.54 21.15 -3.11
C ALA A 224 -27.03 21.43 -4.53
N ALA A 225 -25.87 22.08 -4.67
CA ALA A 225 -25.26 22.36 -5.96
C ALA A 225 -24.49 21.17 -6.57
N VAL A 226 -24.25 20.09 -5.83
CA VAL A 226 -23.48 18.93 -6.30
C VAL A 226 -24.14 18.29 -7.52
N LYS A 227 -23.44 18.33 -8.66
CA LYS A 227 -23.71 17.48 -9.80
C LYS A 227 -23.05 16.12 -9.57
N THR A 228 -23.83 15.05 -9.63
CA THR A 228 -23.33 13.67 -9.44
C THR A 228 -22.25 13.34 -10.46
N LEU A 229 -21.09 12.87 -9.99
CA LEU A 229 -20.02 12.37 -10.84
C LEU A 229 -20.11 10.84 -10.95
N SER A 230 -19.87 10.34 -12.16
CA SER A 230 -19.99 8.93 -12.54
C SER A 230 -18.93 8.54 -13.56
N LEU A 231 -18.85 7.26 -13.95
CA LEU A 231 -17.94 6.78 -14.99
C LEU A 231 -17.96 7.69 -16.24
N ASN A 232 -16.77 8.02 -16.76
CA ASN A 232 -16.53 8.96 -17.87
C ASN A 232 -16.82 10.43 -17.58
N SER A 233 -17.20 10.82 -16.36
CA SER A 233 -17.16 12.23 -15.95
C SER A 233 -15.73 12.76 -15.97
N THR A 234 -15.53 14.02 -16.33
CA THR A 234 -14.19 14.64 -16.41
C THR A 234 -14.13 16.04 -15.81
N GLY A 235 -12.90 16.54 -15.59
CA GLY A 235 -12.60 17.91 -15.21
C GLY A 235 -12.41 18.14 -13.70
N ASN A 236 -12.35 19.42 -13.31
CA ASN A 236 -11.91 19.83 -11.97
C ASN A 236 -12.73 19.21 -10.82
N ALA A 237 -14.03 18.97 -11.01
CA ALA A 237 -14.87 18.32 -10.00
C ALA A 237 -14.39 16.88 -9.70
N VAL A 238 -13.97 16.15 -10.73
CA VAL A 238 -13.41 14.79 -10.60
C VAL A 238 -12.00 14.84 -9.99
N TYR A 239 -11.17 15.81 -10.39
CA TYR A 239 -9.83 15.99 -9.82
C TYR A 239 -9.90 16.26 -8.30
N LEU A 240 -10.87 17.09 -7.88
CA LEU A 240 -11.18 17.38 -6.49
C LEU A 240 -11.69 16.15 -5.72
N LEU A 241 -12.57 15.35 -6.32
CA LEU A 241 -12.99 14.05 -5.78
C LEU A 241 -11.79 13.11 -5.58
N GLN A 242 -10.96 12.92 -6.61
CA GLN A 242 -9.77 12.06 -6.57
C GLN A 242 -8.79 12.52 -5.48
N GLY A 243 -8.50 13.82 -5.42
CA GLY A 243 -7.62 14.41 -4.41
C GLY A 243 -8.13 14.20 -2.98
N MET A 244 -9.43 14.37 -2.75
CA MET A 244 -10.06 14.12 -1.45
C MET A 244 -10.10 12.63 -1.10
N LEU A 245 -10.33 11.73 -2.07
CA LEU A 245 -10.23 10.28 -1.85
C LEU A 245 -8.82 9.91 -1.38
N TYR A 246 -7.77 10.41 -2.04
CA TYR A 246 -6.38 10.21 -1.59
C TYR A 246 -6.13 10.79 -0.19
N CYS A 247 -6.68 11.97 0.13
CA CYS A 247 -6.59 12.58 1.46
C CYS A 247 -7.22 11.71 2.56
N HIS A 248 -8.27 10.95 2.24
CA HIS A 248 -8.92 10.01 3.16
C HIS A 248 -8.42 8.57 3.06
N GLY A 249 -7.33 8.32 2.30
CA GLY A 249 -6.69 7.01 2.20
C GLY A 249 -7.32 6.03 1.21
N TYR A 250 -8.09 6.52 0.25
CA TYR A 250 -8.66 5.72 -0.85
C TYR A 250 -7.89 6.00 -2.14
N ASN A 251 -7.50 4.97 -2.89
CA ASN A 251 -6.75 5.12 -4.14
C ASN A 251 -7.68 5.05 -5.38
N PRO A 252 -8.09 6.19 -5.99
CA PRO A 252 -8.88 6.22 -7.21
C PRO A 252 -8.15 5.83 -8.50
N SER A 253 -6.93 5.28 -8.41
CA SER A 253 -6.06 4.91 -9.54
C SER A 253 -5.68 6.06 -10.49
N GLY A 254 -5.84 7.32 -10.08
CA GLY A 254 -5.54 8.49 -10.89
C GLY A 254 -5.78 9.81 -10.15
N LEU A 255 -4.99 10.82 -10.50
CA LEU A 255 -5.20 12.22 -10.10
C LEU A 255 -5.07 13.08 -11.37
N ASP A 256 -6.02 12.85 -12.28
CA ASP A 256 -6.03 13.28 -13.68
C ASP A 256 -7.34 13.99 -14.07
N GLY A 257 -8.35 13.99 -13.19
CA GLY A 257 -9.66 14.53 -13.47
C GLY A 257 -10.51 13.65 -14.39
N ILE A 258 -10.26 12.34 -14.46
CA ILE A 258 -11.06 11.37 -15.23
C ILE A 258 -11.68 10.33 -14.29
N PHE A 259 -13.00 10.19 -14.32
CA PHE A 259 -13.71 9.23 -13.48
C PHE A 259 -13.68 7.85 -14.17
N GLY A 260 -12.55 7.16 -14.04
CA GLY A 260 -12.36 5.79 -14.49
C GLY A 260 -12.91 4.73 -13.51
N SER A 261 -12.70 3.46 -13.82
CA SER A 261 -13.10 2.32 -12.97
C SER A 261 -12.47 2.36 -11.57
N GLY A 262 -11.16 2.61 -11.46
CA GLY A 262 -10.49 2.73 -10.16
C GLY A 262 -11.04 3.85 -9.29
N CYS A 263 -11.49 4.96 -9.89
CA CYS A 263 -12.16 6.05 -9.18
C CYS A 263 -13.54 5.60 -8.66
N ARG A 264 -14.30 4.85 -9.48
CA ARG A 264 -15.57 4.24 -9.05
C ARG A 264 -15.36 3.29 -7.87
N ASP A 265 -14.36 2.42 -7.93
CA ASP A 265 -14.10 1.43 -6.89
C ASP A 265 -13.66 2.11 -5.57
N ALA A 266 -12.87 3.18 -5.65
CA ALA A 266 -12.54 4.02 -4.51
C ALA A 266 -13.77 4.73 -3.90
N VAL A 267 -14.71 5.20 -4.73
CA VAL A 267 -15.99 5.77 -4.27
C VAL A 267 -16.85 4.71 -3.56
N ILE A 268 -16.97 3.50 -4.11
CA ILE A 268 -17.71 2.38 -3.48
C ILE A 268 -17.12 2.05 -2.11
N LYS A 269 -15.78 1.88 -2.03
CA LYS A 269 -15.08 1.65 -0.76
C LYS A 269 -15.33 2.77 0.24
N PHE A 270 -15.27 4.03 -0.20
CA PHE A 270 -15.55 5.19 0.66
C PHE A 270 -17.01 5.18 1.16
N GLN A 271 -17.99 4.94 0.28
CA GLN A 271 -19.40 4.90 0.64
C GLN A 271 -19.69 3.83 1.69
N ALA A 272 -19.27 2.59 1.43
CA ALA A 272 -19.45 1.46 2.35
C ALA A 272 -18.83 1.73 3.73
N ASN A 273 -17.60 2.27 3.76
CA ASN A 273 -16.88 2.58 5.00
C ASN A 273 -17.46 3.76 5.80
N ASN A 274 -18.41 4.53 5.24
CA ASN A 274 -19.07 5.65 5.91
C ASN A 274 -20.60 5.47 6.01
N GLY A 275 -21.12 4.25 5.82
CA GLY A 275 -22.56 3.96 5.97
C GLY A 275 -23.45 4.61 4.91
N LEU A 276 -22.91 4.87 3.72
CA LEU A 276 -23.66 5.33 2.55
C LEU A 276 -23.99 4.16 1.62
N ASP A 277 -25.00 4.33 0.77
CA ASP A 277 -25.26 3.40 -0.33
C ASP A 277 -24.02 3.32 -1.25
N ALA A 278 -23.48 2.11 -1.41
CA ALA A 278 -22.21 1.86 -2.10
C ALA A 278 -22.40 1.68 -3.62
N ASP A 279 -23.06 2.67 -4.24
CA ASP A 279 -23.47 2.65 -5.66
C ASP A 279 -22.35 3.01 -6.66
N GLY A 280 -21.27 3.64 -6.18
CA GLY A 280 -20.15 4.13 -6.98
C GLY A 280 -20.39 5.48 -7.67
N TYR A 281 -21.46 6.20 -7.31
CA TYR A 281 -21.77 7.54 -7.78
C TYR A 281 -21.36 8.58 -6.73
N ALA A 282 -20.53 9.56 -7.11
CA ALA A 282 -20.17 10.66 -6.23
C ALA A 282 -21.25 11.75 -6.27
N GLY A 283 -22.42 11.43 -5.69
CA GLY A 283 -23.57 12.33 -5.56
C GLY A 283 -23.51 13.22 -4.30
N PRO A 284 -24.58 14.01 -4.05
CA PRO A 284 -24.63 14.99 -2.96
C PRO A 284 -24.32 14.43 -1.56
N ASN A 285 -24.75 13.21 -1.24
CA ASN A 285 -24.44 12.57 0.04
C ASN A 285 -22.96 12.16 0.14
N THR A 286 -22.42 11.51 -0.90
CA THR A 286 -21.00 11.12 -0.99
C THR A 286 -20.10 12.35 -0.84
N MET A 287 -20.35 13.42 -1.60
CA MET A 287 -19.56 14.65 -1.54
C MET A 287 -19.71 15.36 -0.19
N TYR A 288 -20.92 15.42 0.38
CA TYR A 288 -21.11 16.01 1.70
C TYR A 288 -20.32 15.29 2.80
N THR A 289 -20.35 13.96 2.82
CA THR A 289 -19.58 13.16 3.79
C THR A 289 -18.07 13.31 3.56
N LEU A 290 -17.63 13.29 2.29
CA LEU A 290 -16.22 13.42 1.92
C LEU A 290 -15.62 14.77 2.34
N TYR A 291 -16.37 15.87 2.26
CA TYR A 291 -15.86 17.20 2.63
C TYR A 291 -16.05 17.56 4.11
N ASN A 292 -16.86 16.82 4.88
CA ASN A 292 -17.10 17.10 6.30
C ASN A 292 -16.33 16.17 7.26
N LYS A 293 -15.85 15.00 6.81
CA LYS A 293 -15.02 14.06 7.60
C LYS A 293 -13.70 14.64 8.08
#